data_AF-A0AB73M9F5-F1
#
_entry.id   AF-A0AB73M9F5-F1
#
_cell.length_a   1.000
_cell.length_b   1.000
_cell.length_c   1.000
_cell.angle_alpha   90.00
_cell.angle_beta   90.00
_cell.angle_gamma   90.00
#
_symmetry.space_group_name_H-M   'P 1'
#
loop_
_entity.id
_entity.type
_entity.pdbx_description
1 polymer ?
#
loop_
_entity_poly.entity_id
_entity_poly.type
_entity_poly.pdbx_seq_one_letter_code
_entity_poly.pdbx_strand_id
1 'polypeptide(L)'
;MRIFPPVGLVYRLRDKQVHCIEEWEIPEIMLCPNSDTTLPHPAGFTFRVRVGEHAERIVSEEKVIPGAKPEVWLIGDSIAYGFGQNDSDTIAWKLQETLKSYGIQVRNLGVDSLGTSGIQRKMIRTILCKDFSKKVCILPKAVFWIYHPSDLQDVHREIYLRNSIFGRWLFRTSVFLSRFSALYNYFKIQSDNRKLEKLRNNGPDTIPETIADYPDDHPSFKEMRFFFDTCKKLNIPLTVVLYPNGSHSLTPLPSTPLLDQVREIAKHKGIPVLDTRPDFIREYIQNKTVFYLQNDGHPNAFSAKLIANRISEIILNQSF
;
A
#
# COMPACT_ATOMS: atom_id res chain seq x y z
N MET A 1 -10.68 -37.63 -13.50
CA MET A 1 -9.42 -36.86 -13.43
C MET A 1 -9.77 -35.44 -12.99
N ARG A 2 -9.56 -35.08 -11.72
CA ARG A 2 -9.84 -33.71 -11.24
C ARG A 2 -8.69 -32.83 -11.70
N ILE A 3 -8.91 -32.07 -12.77
CA ILE A 3 -7.98 -31.03 -13.21
C ILE A 3 -8.11 -29.90 -12.19
N PHE A 4 -7.21 -29.87 -11.21
CA PHE A 4 -7.11 -28.71 -10.33
C PHE A 4 -6.61 -27.53 -11.17
N PRO A 5 -7.30 -26.38 -11.15
CA PRO A 5 -6.81 -25.20 -11.84
C PRO A 5 -5.42 -24.83 -11.30
N PRO A 6 -4.49 -24.36 -12.15
CA PRO A 6 -3.17 -23.97 -11.71
C PRO A 6 -3.29 -22.91 -10.61
N VAL A 7 -2.43 -22.97 -9.58
CA VAL A 7 -2.48 -22.10 -8.39
C VAL A 7 -2.59 -20.61 -8.77
N GLY A 8 -1.89 -20.18 -9.83
CA GLY A 8 -1.97 -18.82 -10.34
C GLY A 8 -3.35 -18.41 -10.90
N LEU A 9 -4.11 -19.34 -11.46
CA LEU A 9 -5.48 -19.08 -11.92
C LEU A 9 -6.44 -18.95 -10.73
N VAL A 10 -6.29 -19.80 -9.71
CA VAL A 10 -7.05 -19.70 -8.45
C VAL A 10 -6.77 -18.37 -7.77
N TYR A 11 -5.49 -17.99 -7.68
CA TYR A 11 -5.08 -16.70 -7.14
C TYR A 11 -5.78 -15.55 -7.87
N ARG A 12 -5.67 -15.46 -9.21
CA ARG A 12 -6.26 -14.36 -9.97
C ARG A 12 -7.77 -14.25 -9.81
N LEU A 13 -8.48 -15.38 -9.79
CA LEU A 13 -9.94 -15.37 -9.63
C LEU A 13 -10.35 -14.93 -8.22
N ARG A 14 -9.62 -15.35 -7.18
CA ARG A 14 -9.91 -14.96 -5.79
C ARG A 14 -9.46 -13.54 -5.48
N ASP A 15 -8.33 -13.11 -6.02
CA ASP A 15 -7.82 -11.74 -5.92
C ASP A 15 -8.87 -10.73 -6.41
N LYS A 16 -9.62 -11.06 -7.46
CA LYS A 16 -10.71 -10.24 -8.02
C LYS A 16 -12.00 -10.25 -7.19
N GLN A 17 -12.05 -10.99 -6.08
CA GLN A 17 -13.12 -10.90 -5.09
C GLN A 17 -12.88 -9.76 -4.08
N VAL A 18 -11.61 -9.41 -3.84
CA VAL A 18 -11.22 -8.34 -2.91
C VAL A 18 -10.78 -7.08 -3.64
N HIS A 19 -10.38 -7.16 -4.90
CA HIS A 19 -9.98 -6.01 -5.72
C HIS A 19 -11.05 -5.62 -6.75
N CYS A 20 -11.54 -4.39 -6.59
CA CYS A 20 -12.48 -3.69 -7.47
C CYS A 20 -11.75 -2.54 -8.20
N ILE A 21 -12.50 -1.74 -8.96
CA ILE A 21 -11.99 -0.51 -9.55
C ILE A 21 -12.88 0.68 -9.22
N GLU A 22 -12.29 1.87 -9.19
CA GLU A 22 -13.03 3.13 -9.18
C GLU A 22 -13.81 3.28 -10.51
N GLU A 23 -15.13 3.42 -10.41
CA GLU A 23 -16.01 3.39 -11.57
C GLU A 23 -16.20 4.79 -12.17
N TRP A 24 -16.19 5.83 -11.35
CA TRP A 24 -16.69 7.16 -11.72
C TRP A 24 -15.66 8.06 -12.39
N GLU A 25 -14.37 7.85 -12.13
CA GLU A 25 -13.31 8.75 -12.59
C GLU A 25 -12.22 7.99 -13.36
N ILE A 26 -11.00 7.99 -12.81
CA ILE A 26 -9.84 7.23 -13.26
C ILE A 26 -10.01 5.81 -12.69
N PRO A 27 -9.95 4.75 -13.52
CA PRO A 27 -10.18 3.39 -13.05
C PRO A 27 -8.96 2.89 -12.29
N GLU A 28 -8.87 3.30 -11.03
CA GLU A 28 -7.85 2.90 -10.07
C GLU A 28 -8.26 1.59 -9.42
N ILE A 29 -7.29 0.76 -9.05
CA ILE A 29 -7.59 -0.44 -8.26
C ILE A 29 -8.01 0.01 -6.87
N MET A 30 -9.11 -0.55 -6.38
CA MET A 30 -9.70 -0.28 -5.08
C MET A 30 -10.02 -1.62 -4.41
N LEU A 31 -10.32 -1.61 -3.11
CA LEU A 31 -10.86 -2.80 -2.46
C LEU A 31 -12.38 -2.91 -2.68
N CYS A 32 -12.88 -4.12 -2.82
CA CYS A 32 -14.32 -4.39 -2.89
C CYS A 32 -14.92 -4.33 -1.48
N PRO A 33 -15.93 -3.48 -1.22
CA PRO A 33 -16.63 -3.45 0.07
C PRO A 33 -17.20 -4.81 0.46
N ASN A 34 -17.22 -5.09 1.76
CA ASN A 34 -17.85 -6.29 2.35
C ASN A 34 -17.35 -7.61 1.74
N SER A 35 -16.05 -7.68 1.44
CA SER A 35 -15.42 -8.88 0.88
C SER A 35 -14.62 -9.64 1.94
N ASP A 36 -14.58 -10.96 1.81
CA ASP A 36 -13.84 -11.87 2.68
C ASP A 36 -13.35 -13.04 1.84
N THR A 37 -12.03 -13.20 1.73
CA THR A 37 -11.45 -14.28 0.95
C THR A 37 -10.13 -14.77 1.53
N THR A 38 -9.75 -15.97 1.11
CA THR A 38 -8.45 -16.57 1.41
C THR A 38 -7.65 -16.71 0.12
N LEU A 39 -6.55 -15.98 0.03
CA LEU A 39 -5.66 -15.94 -1.13
C LEU A 39 -4.47 -16.90 -0.93
N PRO A 40 -4.08 -17.67 -1.97
CA PRO A 40 -2.82 -18.40 -1.94
C PRO A 40 -1.64 -17.44 -2.15
N HIS A 41 -0.51 -17.74 -1.51
CA HIS A 41 0.74 -17.01 -1.66
C HIS A 41 1.76 -17.83 -2.47
N PRO A 42 2.63 -17.21 -3.29
CA PRO A 42 3.67 -17.93 -4.04
C PRO A 42 4.61 -18.81 -3.19
N ALA A 43 4.77 -18.49 -1.91
CA ALA A 43 5.54 -19.28 -0.95
C ALA A 43 4.81 -20.55 -0.43
N GLY A 44 3.61 -20.85 -0.92
CA GLY A 44 2.90 -22.10 -0.60
C GLY A 44 1.99 -22.05 0.63
N PHE A 45 1.79 -20.87 1.24
CA PHE A 45 0.80 -20.67 2.30
C PHE A 45 -0.43 -19.90 1.79
N THR A 46 -1.43 -19.72 2.64
CA THR A 46 -2.59 -18.88 2.36
C THR A 46 -2.75 -17.78 3.41
N PHE A 47 -3.32 -16.65 3.01
CA PHE A 47 -3.65 -15.56 3.92
C PHE A 47 -5.09 -15.08 3.70
N ARG A 48 -5.76 -14.71 4.78
CA ARG A 48 -7.13 -14.17 4.75
C ARG A 48 -7.10 -12.65 4.65
N VAL A 49 -7.97 -12.13 3.80
CA VAL A 49 -8.20 -10.69 3.62
C VAL A 49 -9.69 -10.41 3.82
N ARG A 50 -10.00 -9.54 4.79
CA ARG A 50 -11.35 -9.01 5.00
C ARG A 50 -11.40 -7.51 4.76
N VAL A 51 -12.40 -7.07 4.01
CA VAL A 51 -12.64 -5.66 3.66
C VAL A 51 -14.00 -5.24 4.20
N GLY A 52 -14.03 -4.15 4.96
CA GLY A 52 -15.25 -3.58 5.52
C GLY A 52 -16.12 -2.85 4.49
N GLU A 53 -17.20 -2.22 4.98
CA GLU A 53 -18.18 -1.51 4.14
C GLU A 53 -17.60 -0.27 3.42
N HIS A 54 -16.51 0.29 3.95
CA HIS A 54 -15.85 1.48 3.41
C HIS A 54 -14.75 1.16 2.38
N ALA A 55 -14.67 -0.06 1.85
CA ALA A 55 -13.58 -0.49 0.96
C ALA A 55 -12.19 -0.30 1.60
N GLU A 56 -12.11 -0.63 2.89
CA GLU A 56 -10.92 -0.57 3.74
C GLU A 56 -10.67 -1.94 4.34
N ARG A 57 -9.42 -2.39 4.36
CA ARG A 57 -9.08 -3.64 5.02
C ARG A 57 -9.34 -3.49 6.52
N ILE A 58 -9.95 -4.50 7.13
CA ILE A 58 -10.27 -4.44 8.56
C ILE A 58 -9.01 -4.40 9.41
N VAL A 59 -9.12 -3.78 10.59
CA VAL A 59 -8.01 -3.60 11.53
C VAL A 59 -8.30 -4.18 12.92
N SER A 60 -9.52 -4.70 13.13
CA SER A 60 -9.94 -5.38 14.35
C SER A 60 -11.22 -6.17 14.08
N GLU A 61 -11.63 -7.02 15.01
CA GLU A 61 -12.96 -7.63 15.00
C GLU A 61 -14.08 -6.61 15.34
N GLU A 62 -13.74 -5.51 16.02
CA GLU A 62 -14.67 -4.40 16.23
C GLU A 62 -14.87 -3.62 14.94
N LYS A 63 -16.13 -3.26 14.66
CA LYS A 63 -16.47 -2.45 13.50
C LYS A 63 -15.94 -1.03 13.69
N VAL A 64 -15.12 -0.58 12.75
CA VAL A 64 -14.68 0.81 12.60
C VAL A 64 -15.87 1.66 12.16
N ILE A 65 -16.19 2.70 12.92
CA ILE A 65 -17.25 3.66 12.57
C ILE A 65 -16.57 5.01 12.28
N PRO A 66 -16.53 5.47 11.01
CA PRO A 66 -15.85 6.70 10.68
C PRO A 66 -16.36 7.91 11.48
N GLY A 67 -15.42 8.67 12.05
CA GLY A 67 -15.70 9.86 12.85
C GLY A 67 -16.25 9.63 14.25
N ALA A 68 -16.48 8.37 14.67
CA ALA A 68 -16.95 8.06 16.02
C ALA A 68 -15.86 8.26 17.10
N LYS A 69 -14.60 8.14 16.70
CA LYS A 69 -13.40 8.29 17.55
C LYS A 69 -12.32 9.07 16.78
N PRO A 70 -11.34 9.69 17.45
CA PRO A 70 -10.16 10.22 16.77
C PRO A 70 -9.50 9.17 15.89
N GLU A 71 -9.20 9.51 14.63
CA GLU A 71 -8.74 8.55 13.64
C GLU A 71 -7.26 8.73 13.30
N VAL A 72 -6.56 7.61 13.12
CA VAL A 72 -5.22 7.55 12.53
C VAL A 72 -5.32 6.75 11.24
N TRP A 73 -4.86 7.33 10.13
CA TRP A 73 -4.94 6.69 8.82
C TRP A 73 -3.58 6.14 8.42
N LEU A 74 -3.55 4.87 8.04
CA LEU A 74 -2.41 4.27 7.35
C LEU A 74 -2.72 4.26 5.85
N ILE A 75 -1.89 4.94 5.06
CA ILE A 75 -2.04 5.06 3.60
C ILE A 75 -0.79 4.53 2.90
N GLY A 76 -0.94 4.11 1.66
CA GLY A 76 0.16 3.57 0.86
C GLY A 76 -0.36 2.58 -0.18
N ASP A 77 0.57 1.81 -0.71
CA ASP A 77 0.33 0.78 -1.70
C ASP A 77 0.10 -0.60 -1.04
N SER A 78 0.67 -1.67 -1.63
CA SER A 78 0.61 -3.04 -1.12
C SER A 78 1.19 -3.21 0.28
N ILE A 79 2.17 -2.38 0.66
CA ILE A 79 2.80 -2.46 1.98
C ILE A 79 1.83 -1.99 3.07
N ALA A 80 1.15 -0.86 2.85
CA ALA A 80 0.13 -0.35 3.78
C ALA A 80 -1.12 -1.26 3.79
N TYR A 81 -1.53 -1.78 2.63
CA TYR A 81 -2.61 -2.75 2.51
C TYR A 81 -2.34 -4.04 3.29
N GLY A 82 -1.08 -4.44 3.43
CA GLY A 82 -0.65 -5.67 4.10
C GLY A 82 -0.74 -6.88 3.18
N PHE A 83 -0.34 -6.73 1.92
CA PHE A 83 -0.28 -7.83 0.97
C PHE A 83 0.48 -9.04 1.55
N GLY A 84 -0.04 -10.25 1.29
CA GLY A 84 0.59 -11.50 1.75
C GLY A 84 0.41 -11.82 3.24
N GLN A 85 -0.26 -10.97 4.02
CA GLN A 85 -0.45 -11.15 5.47
C GLN A 85 -1.89 -11.48 5.84
N ASN A 86 -2.12 -12.20 6.94
CA ASN A 86 -3.46 -12.28 7.54
C ASN A 86 -3.85 -10.94 8.17
N ASP A 87 -5.14 -10.71 8.40
CA ASP A 87 -5.61 -9.42 8.96
C ASP A 87 -4.87 -9.04 10.24
N SER A 88 -4.71 -9.99 11.19
CA SER A 88 -4.00 -9.80 12.47
C SER A 88 -2.49 -9.53 12.34
N ASP A 89 -1.93 -9.82 11.17
CA ASP A 89 -0.51 -9.65 10.90
C ASP A 89 -0.20 -8.30 10.28
N THR A 90 -1.20 -7.58 9.77
CA THR A 90 -1.01 -6.28 9.12
C THR A 90 -0.55 -5.18 10.08
N ILE A 91 0.14 -4.16 9.54
CA ILE A 91 0.58 -2.97 10.30
C ILE A 91 -0.63 -2.30 10.97
N ALA A 92 -1.71 -2.10 10.22
CA ALA A 92 -2.88 -1.38 10.68
C ALA A 92 -3.60 -2.13 11.83
N TRP A 93 -3.66 -3.46 11.78
CA TRP A 93 -4.24 -4.25 12.86
C TRP A 93 -3.42 -4.14 14.15
N LYS A 94 -2.10 -4.35 14.05
CA LYS A 94 -1.20 -4.24 15.22
C LYS A 94 -1.21 -2.83 15.81
N LEU A 95 -1.34 -1.81 14.97
CA LEU A 95 -1.53 -0.43 15.40
C LEU A 95 -2.86 -0.25 16.14
N GLN A 96 -3.95 -0.82 15.63
CA GLN A 96 -5.26 -0.76 16.29
C GLN A 96 -5.26 -1.45 17.65
N GLU A 97 -4.60 -2.61 17.79
CA GLU A 97 -4.44 -3.31 19.08
C GLU A 97 -3.81 -2.41 20.14
N THR A 98 -2.81 -1.62 19.75
CA THR A 98 -2.12 -0.69 20.65
C THR A 98 -2.96 0.54 20.99
N LEU A 99 -3.60 1.14 19.99
CA LEU A 99 -4.29 2.42 20.12
C LEU A 99 -5.72 2.32 20.67
N LYS A 100 -6.30 1.13 20.66
CA LYS A 100 -7.67 0.88 21.13
C LYS A 100 -7.87 1.29 22.59
N SER A 101 -6.92 1.01 23.48
CA SER A 101 -6.98 1.37 24.91
C SER A 101 -6.98 2.88 25.15
N TYR A 102 -6.52 3.66 24.17
CA TYR A 102 -6.51 5.12 24.18
C TYR A 102 -7.73 5.73 23.48
N GLY A 103 -8.70 4.91 23.07
CA GLY A 103 -9.90 5.37 22.38
C GLY A 103 -9.63 5.89 20.96
N ILE A 104 -8.50 5.54 20.35
CA ILE A 104 -8.13 5.95 18.99
C ILE A 104 -8.45 4.82 18.00
N GLN A 105 -9.04 5.19 16.87
CA GLN A 105 -9.41 4.29 15.79
C GLN A 105 -8.38 4.36 14.66
N VAL A 106 -7.99 3.20 14.13
CA VAL A 106 -7.10 3.10 12.97
C VAL A 106 -7.94 2.79 11.73
N ARG A 107 -7.54 3.36 10.59
CA ARG A 107 -8.11 3.04 9.28
C ARG A 107 -7.01 2.62 8.33
N ASN A 108 -7.21 1.50 7.65
CA ASN A 108 -6.29 1.05 6.60
C ASN A 108 -6.82 1.50 5.24
N LEU A 109 -6.22 2.56 4.73
CA LEU A 109 -6.53 3.12 3.41
C LEU A 109 -5.53 2.63 2.36
N GLY A 110 -4.65 1.68 2.67
CA GLY A 110 -3.73 1.07 1.71
C GLY A 110 -4.46 0.24 0.66
N VAL A 111 -3.98 0.30 -0.58
CA VAL A 111 -4.48 -0.53 -1.69
C VAL A 111 -3.32 -0.90 -2.59
N ASP A 112 -3.29 -2.13 -3.08
CA ASP A 112 -2.31 -2.56 -4.07
C ASP A 112 -2.32 -1.65 -5.32
N SER A 113 -1.13 -1.42 -5.87
CA SER A 113 -0.97 -0.77 -7.18
C SER A 113 -1.57 0.64 -7.24
N LEU A 114 -1.42 1.44 -6.18
CA LEU A 114 -1.62 2.89 -6.25
C LEU A 114 -0.26 3.58 -6.20
N GLY A 115 -0.03 4.49 -7.14
CA GLY A 115 1.05 5.45 -7.04
C GLY A 115 0.65 6.63 -6.16
N THR A 116 1.58 7.55 -5.98
CA THR A 116 1.44 8.71 -5.10
C THR A 116 0.17 9.52 -5.35
N SER A 117 -0.22 9.70 -6.63
CA SER A 117 -1.39 10.49 -6.97
C SER A 117 -2.70 9.75 -6.68
N GLY A 118 -2.73 8.42 -6.84
CA GLY A 118 -3.87 7.58 -6.48
C GLY A 118 -4.06 7.50 -4.96
N ILE A 119 -2.97 7.36 -4.21
CA ILE A 119 -2.96 7.40 -2.74
C ILE A 119 -3.58 8.73 -2.24
N GLN A 120 -3.14 9.86 -2.80
CA GLN A 120 -3.71 11.17 -2.49
C GLN A 120 -5.21 11.24 -2.79
N ARG A 121 -5.64 10.78 -3.99
CA ARG A 121 -7.07 10.81 -4.37
C ARG A 121 -7.92 9.95 -3.44
N LYS A 122 -7.47 8.75 -3.09
CA LYS A 122 -8.15 7.89 -2.12
C LYS A 122 -8.30 8.60 -0.79
N MET A 123 -7.23 9.19 -0.25
CA MET A 123 -7.29 9.97 1.00
C MET A 123 -8.33 11.10 0.92
N ILE A 124 -8.34 11.88 -0.17
CA ILE A 124 -9.30 12.98 -0.34
C ILE A 124 -10.75 12.48 -0.41
N ARG A 125 -11.01 11.37 -1.12
CA ARG A 125 -12.35 10.75 -1.22
C ARG A 125 -12.83 10.24 0.14
N THR A 126 -11.92 9.86 1.03
CA THR A 126 -12.23 9.37 2.38
C THR A 126 -12.64 10.49 3.36
N ILE A 127 -12.31 11.76 3.07
CA ILE A 127 -12.66 12.89 3.94
C ILE A 127 -14.18 13.08 3.96
N LEU A 128 -14.79 12.88 5.13
CA LEU A 128 -16.23 13.04 5.33
C LEU A 128 -16.55 14.47 5.76
N CYS A 129 -17.37 15.16 4.98
CA CYS A 129 -17.84 16.51 5.32
C CYS A 129 -19.33 16.49 5.69
N LYS A 130 -19.68 17.15 6.80
CA LYS A 130 -21.07 17.27 7.28
C LYS A 130 -21.94 18.14 6.38
N ASP A 131 -21.32 19.02 5.58
CA ASP A 131 -22.01 19.91 4.68
C ASP A 131 -21.47 19.83 3.24
N PHE A 132 -22.35 20.10 2.27
CA PHE A 132 -21.98 20.19 0.85
C PHE A 132 -20.98 21.31 0.56
N SER A 133 -20.88 22.31 1.47
CA SER A 133 -19.91 23.40 1.37
C SER A 133 -18.49 23.00 1.80
N LYS A 134 -18.30 21.77 2.32
CA LYS A 134 -17.03 21.20 2.80
C LYS A 134 -16.35 22.03 3.89
N LYS A 135 -17.12 22.81 4.67
CA LYS A 135 -16.58 23.65 5.74
C LYS A 135 -16.40 22.87 7.04
N VAL A 136 -17.17 21.80 7.24
CA VAL A 136 -17.10 20.99 8.46
C VAL A 136 -16.79 19.55 8.09
N CYS A 137 -15.49 19.24 7.94
CA CYS A 137 -15.02 17.90 7.63
C CYS A 137 -14.39 17.20 8.83
N ILE A 138 -14.60 15.89 8.91
CA ILE A 138 -13.97 14.99 9.85
C ILE A 138 -12.60 14.66 9.29
N LEU A 139 -11.55 15.17 9.94
CA LEU A 139 -10.17 14.96 9.56
C LEU A 139 -9.48 13.96 10.50
N PRO A 140 -8.50 13.20 10.02
CA PRO A 140 -7.70 12.34 10.88
C PRO A 140 -6.84 13.16 11.85
N LYS A 141 -6.58 12.58 13.02
CA LYS A 141 -5.58 13.08 13.97
C LYS A 141 -4.18 13.01 13.38
N ALA A 142 -3.87 11.95 12.62
CA ALA A 142 -2.61 11.79 11.92
C ALA A 142 -2.77 10.85 10.71
N VAL A 143 -1.96 11.05 9.69
CA VAL A 143 -1.84 10.19 8.51
C VAL A 143 -0.40 9.71 8.38
N PHE A 144 -0.20 8.41 8.27
CA PHE A 144 1.09 7.78 8.04
C PHE A 144 1.11 7.17 6.64
N TRP A 145 1.97 7.69 5.78
CA TRP A 145 2.15 7.18 4.43
C TRP A 145 3.37 6.27 4.36
N ILE A 146 3.16 4.97 4.17
CA ILE A 146 4.25 4.06 3.83
C ILE A 146 4.64 4.34 2.37
N TYR A 147 5.78 5.00 2.17
CA TYR A 147 6.31 5.20 0.82
C TYR A 147 7.01 3.93 0.35
N HIS A 148 6.75 3.53 -0.91
CA HIS A 148 7.38 2.36 -1.50
C HIS A 148 7.88 2.68 -2.93
N PRO A 149 8.92 1.99 -3.44
CA PRO A 149 9.48 2.29 -4.76
C PRO A 149 8.55 1.97 -5.94
N SER A 150 7.53 1.14 -5.72
CA SER A 150 6.43 0.92 -6.66
C SER A 150 5.75 2.24 -7.07
N ASP A 151 5.72 3.25 -6.19
CA ASP A 151 5.20 4.59 -6.50
C ASP A 151 5.88 5.21 -7.73
N LEU A 152 7.17 4.93 -7.95
CA LEU A 152 7.91 5.39 -9.13
C LEU A 152 7.35 4.80 -10.43
N GLN A 153 6.89 3.55 -10.39
CA GLN A 153 6.39 2.84 -11.57
C GLN A 153 4.89 3.10 -11.78
N ASP A 154 4.12 3.07 -10.70
CA ASP A 154 2.67 3.17 -10.72
C ASP A 154 2.19 4.56 -11.17
N VAL A 155 2.96 5.62 -10.88
CA VAL A 155 2.65 6.97 -11.35
C VAL A 155 2.51 7.05 -12.88
N HIS A 156 3.29 6.27 -13.64
CA HIS A 156 3.21 6.28 -15.10
C HIS A 156 1.89 5.67 -15.59
N ARG A 157 1.42 4.58 -14.95
CA ARG A 157 0.10 4.01 -15.23
C ARG A 157 -0.99 5.03 -14.91
N GLU A 158 -0.89 5.71 -13.77
CA GLU A 158 -1.87 6.71 -13.35
C GLU A 158 -1.94 7.88 -14.33
N ILE A 159 -0.79 8.41 -14.77
CA ILE A 159 -0.73 9.48 -15.76
C ILE A 159 -1.34 9.02 -17.09
N TYR A 160 -1.04 7.80 -17.54
CA TYR A 160 -1.65 7.25 -18.75
C TYR A 160 -3.17 7.15 -18.63
N LEU A 161 -3.69 6.60 -17.53
CA LEU A 161 -5.12 6.48 -17.30
C LEU A 161 -5.79 7.85 -17.15
N ARG A 162 -5.12 8.83 -16.52
CA ARG A 162 -5.61 10.21 -16.40
C ARG A 162 -5.76 10.88 -17.76
N ASN A 163 -4.82 10.64 -18.68
CA ASN A 163 -4.75 11.34 -19.96
C ASN A 163 -5.38 10.60 -21.15
N SER A 164 -5.78 9.33 -20.99
CA SER A 164 -6.25 8.49 -22.11
C SER A 164 -7.62 7.86 -21.84
N ILE A 165 -8.68 8.39 -22.48
CA ILE A 165 -10.04 7.80 -22.42
C ILE A 165 -10.02 6.36 -22.92
N PHE A 166 -9.32 6.10 -24.03
CA PHE A 166 -9.16 4.76 -24.58
C PHE A 166 -8.41 3.83 -23.60
N GLY A 167 -7.36 4.35 -22.95
CA GLY A 167 -6.64 3.63 -21.88
C GLY A 167 -7.54 3.26 -20.72
N ARG A 168 -8.42 4.17 -20.29
CA ARG A 168 -9.42 3.90 -19.25
C ARG A 168 -10.40 2.80 -19.67
N TRP A 169 -10.89 2.84 -20.92
CA TRP A 169 -11.80 1.82 -21.44
C TRP A 169 -11.12 0.44 -21.49
N LEU A 170 -9.90 0.36 -22.04
CA LEU A 170 -9.13 -0.88 -22.08
C LEU A 170 -8.86 -1.46 -20.68
N PHE A 171 -8.52 -0.60 -19.72
CA PHE A 171 -8.26 -1.04 -18.35
C PHE A 171 -9.52 -1.60 -17.70
N ARG A 172 -10.67 -0.91 -17.82
CA ARG A 172 -11.97 -1.41 -17.34
C ARG A 172 -12.33 -2.76 -17.97
N THR A 173 -12.17 -2.89 -19.28
CA THR A 173 -12.41 -4.16 -20.00
C THR A 173 -11.47 -5.27 -19.51
N SER A 174 -10.18 -4.98 -19.31
CA SER A 174 -9.22 -5.94 -18.75
C SER A 174 -9.62 -6.42 -17.37
N VAL A 175 -10.07 -5.51 -16.50
CA VAL A 175 -10.54 -5.84 -15.14
C VAL A 175 -11.80 -6.69 -15.20
N PHE A 176 -12.79 -6.29 -16.00
CA PHE A 176 -14.02 -7.06 -16.21
C PHE A 176 -13.73 -8.49 -16.68
N LEU A 177 -12.90 -8.64 -17.73
CA LEU A 177 -12.51 -9.95 -18.23
C LEU A 177 -11.72 -10.75 -17.19
N SER A 178 -10.85 -10.11 -16.41
CA SER A 178 -10.11 -10.79 -15.34
C SER A 178 -11.01 -11.30 -14.21
N ARG A 179 -12.17 -10.68 -14.00
CA ARG A 179 -13.12 -11.12 -12.98
C ARG A 179 -13.97 -12.29 -13.44
N PHE A 180 -14.36 -12.31 -14.71
CA PHE A 180 -15.39 -13.24 -15.21
C PHE A 180 -14.89 -14.28 -16.23
N SER A 181 -13.66 -14.18 -16.74
CA SER A 181 -13.14 -15.10 -17.77
C SER A 181 -11.89 -15.85 -17.31
N ALA A 182 -12.05 -17.14 -17.04
CA ALA A 182 -10.92 -18.04 -16.77
C ALA A 182 -9.98 -18.15 -17.98
N LEU A 183 -10.53 -18.13 -19.20
CA LEU A 183 -9.75 -18.16 -20.43
C LEU A 183 -8.87 -16.92 -20.58
N TYR A 184 -9.42 -15.74 -20.31
CA TYR A 184 -8.66 -14.50 -20.31
C TYR A 184 -7.52 -14.54 -19.28
N ASN A 185 -7.81 -15.00 -18.06
CA ASN A 185 -6.77 -15.13 -17.02
C ASN A 185 -5.70 -16.15 -17.39
N TYR A 186 -6.06 -17.28 -18.01
CA TYR A 186 -5.08 -18.25 -18.48
C TYR A 186 -4.11 -17.63 -19.48
N PHE A 187 -4.61 -16.94 -20.52
CA PHE A 187 -3.74 -16.27 -21.49
C PHE A 187 -2.93 -15.13 -20.86
N LYS A 188 -3.49 -14.40 -19.90
CA LYS A 188 -2.77 -13.35 -19.17
C LYS A 188 -1.60 -13.94 -18.37
N ILE A 189 -1.81 -15.08 -17.69
CA ILE A 189 -0.73 -15.81 -16.98
C ILE A 189 0.37 -16.23 -17.96
N GLN A 190 0.00 -16.81 -19.11
CA GLN A 190 0.98 -17.22 -20.12
C GLN A 190 1.78 -16.03 -20.66
N SER A 191 1.12 -14.89 -20.90
CA SER A 191 1.78 -13.65 -21.33
C SER A 191 2.75 -13.13 -20.28
N ASP A 192 2.34 -13.09 -19.00
CA ASP A 192 3.18 -12.60 -17.91
C ASP A 192 4.38 -13.53 -17.67
N ASN A 193 4.19 -14.85 -17.75
CA ASN A 193 5.30 -15.82 -17.67
C ASN A 193 6.33 -15.60 -18.79
N ARG A 194 5.89 -15.39 -20.04
CA ARG A 194 6.80 -15.07 -21.15
C ARG A 194 7.54 -13.75 -20.94
N LYS A 195 6.87 -12.75 -20.35
CA LYS A 195 7.51 -11.46 -20.01
C LYS A 195 8.57 -11.66 -18.92
N LEU A 196 8.26 -12.42 -17.88
CA LEU A 196 9.20 -12.76 -16.80
C LEU A 196 10.40 -13.57 -17.32
N GLU A 197 10.18 -14.52 -18.22
CA GLU A 197 11.27 -15.26 -18.88
C GLU A 197 12.20 -14.31 -19.66
N LYS A 198 11.63 -13.38 -20.43
CA LYS A 198 12.44 -12.36 -21.13
C LYS A 198 13.21 -11.45 -20.18
N LEU A 199 12.60 -11.02 -19.08
CA LEU A 199 13.28 -10.19 -18.07
C LEU A 199 14.43 -10.96 -17.41
N ARG A 200 14.21 -12.21 -17.02
CA ARG A 200 15.26 -13.08 -16.45
C ARG A 200 16.45 -13.28 -17.40
N ASN A 201 16.19 -13.32 -18.72
CA ASN A 201 17.24 -13.41 -19.72
C ASN A 201 18.07 -12.12 -19.84
N ASN A 202 17.54 -10.98 -19.42
CA ASN A 202 18.22 -9.68 -19.47
C ASN A 202 19.14 -9.42 -18.26
N GLY A 203 19.23 -10.36 -17.32
CA GLY A 203 20.05 -10.25 -16.11
C GLY A 203 19.23 -9.96 -14.85
N PRO A 204 19.89 -9.76 -13.69
CA PRO A 204 19.20 -9.47 -12.44
C PRO A 204 18.52 -8.10 -12.49
N ASP A 205 17.25 -8.04 -12.06
CA ASP A 205 16.53 -6.77 -11.96
C ASP A 205 17.26 -5.83 -10.98
N THR A 206 17.50 -4.60 -11.41
CA THR A 206 18.03 -3.56 -10.52
C THR A 206 17.00 -3.23 -9.45
N ILE A 207 17.39 -3.27 -8.18
CA ILE A 207 16.51 -2.91 -7.06
C ILE A 207 16.33 -1.39 -7.07
N PRO A 208 15.12 -0.86 -7.31
CA PRO A 208 14.91 0.57 -7.49
C PRO A 208 15.46 1.43 -6.34
N GLU A 209 15.41 0.94 -5.10
CA GLU A 209 15.92 1.68 -3.93
C GLU A 209 17.42 1.88 -3.89
N THR A 210 18.16 1.01 -4.57
CA THR A 210 19.63 1.06 -4.63
C THR A 210 20.15 2.01 -5.71
N ILE A 211 19.26 2.46 -6.60
CA ILE A 211 19.59 3.42 -7.64
C ILE A 211 19.70 4.81 -7.00
N ALA A 212 20.85 5.44 -7.17
CA ALA A 212 21.10 6.80 -6.76
C ALA A 212 20.54 7.80 -7.78
N ASP A 213 20.25 9.01 -7.32
CA ASP A 213 20.02 10.20 -8.16
C ASP A 213 18.91 10.06 -9.20
N TYR A 214 17.72 9.57 -8.80
CA TYR A 214 16.54 9.70 -9.66
C TYR A 214 16.33 11.18 -10.02
N PRO A 215 15.95 11.51 -11.27
CA PRO A 215 15.72 12.89 -11.68
C PRO A 215 14.74 13.59 -10.74
N ASP A 216 15.08 14.79 -10.26
CA ASP A 216 14.24 15.57 -9.33
C ASP A 216 12.83 15.84 -9.90
N ASP A 217 12.76 15.89 -11.24
CA ASP A 217 11.57 16.13 -12.03
C ASP A 217 10.79 14.85 -12.38
N HIS A 218 11.19 13.69 -11.82
CA HIS A 218 10.48 12.43 -11.97
C HIS A 218 8.99 12.60 -11.59
N PRO A 219 8.03 12.02 -12.35
CA PRO A 219 6.62 12.28 -12.13
C PRO A 219 6.12 11.94 -10.71
N SER A 220 6.62 10.85 -10.11
CA SER A 220 6.27 10.49 -8.72
C SER A 220 6.67 11.57 -7.72
N PHE A 221 7.86 12.18 -7.87
CA PHE A 221 8.30 13.26 -6.99
C PHE A 221 7.50 14.55 -7.21
N LYS A 222 7.07 14.84 -8.44
CA LYS A 222 6.17 15.97 -8.72
C LYS A 222 4.82 15.77 -8.02
N GLU A 223 4.21 14.60 -8.16
CA GLU A 223 2.95 14.25 -7.50
C GLU A 223 3.11 14.20 -5.97
N MET A 224 4.25 13.74 -5.44
CA MET A 224 4.58 13.78 -4.01
C MET A 224 4.60 15.20 -3.45
N ARG A 225 5.29 16.13 -4.12
CA ARG A 225 5.31 17.54 -3.69
C ARG A 225 3.91 18.14 -3.71
N PHE A 226 3.11 17.83 -4.73
CA PHE A 226 1.71 18.25 -4.81
C PHE A 226 0.85 17.63 -3.68
N PHE A 227 1.09 16.37 -3.34
CA PHE A 227 0.43 15.69 -2.23
C PHE A 227 0.75 16.38 -0.90
N PHE A 228 2.03 16.71 -0.65
CA PHE A 228 2.45 17.46 0.54
C PHE A 228 1.79 18.83 0.63
N ASP A 229 1.75 19.58 -0.47
CA ASP A 229 1.09 20.89 -0.53
C ASP A 229 -0.42 20.76 -0.26
N THR A 230 -1.04 19.67 -0.74
CA THR A 230 -2.46 19.39 -0.49
C THR A 230 -2.74 19.06 0.97
N CYS A 231 -1.93 18.23 1.62
CA CYS A 231 -2.09 17.93 3.05
C CYS A 231 -1.96 19.20 3.89
N LYS A 232 -0.98 20.06 3.59
CA LYS A 232 -0.84 21.36 4.27
C LYS A 232 -2.07 22.25 4.07
N LYS A 233 -2.56 22.37 2.83
CA LYS A 233 -3.75 23.17 2.52
C LYS A 233 -4.99 22.68 3.26
N LEU A 234 -5.11 21.37 3.47
CA LEU A 234 -6.23 20.73 4.16
C LEU A 234 -6.00 20.58 5.68
N ASN A 235 -4.87 21.06 6.21
CA ASN A 235 -4.45 20.86 7.60
C ASN A 235 -4.45 19.38 8.04
N ILE A 236 -4.03 18.48 7.14
CA ILE A 236 -3.90 17.05 7.42
C ILE A 236 -2.48 16.77 7.93
N PRO A 237 -2.31 16.26 9.17
CA PRO A 237 -1.00 15.93 9.73
C PRO A 237 -0.42 14.68 9.08
N LEU A 238 0.34 14.85 7.99
CA LEU A 238 0.99 13.76 7.26
C LEU A 238 2.41 13.50 7.79
N THR A 239 2.74 12.23 8.01
CA THR A 239 4.11 11.74 8.22
C THR A 239 4.45 10.71 7.15
N VAL A 240 5.60 10.87 6.50
CA VAL A 240 6.12 9.87 5.56
C VAL A 240 6.88 8.79 6.33
N VAL A 241 6.53 7.54 6.14
CA VAL A 241 7.20 6.38 6.75
C VAL A 241 8.12 5.76 5.72
N LEU A 242 9.42 5.75 6.03
CA LEU A 242 10.43 5.08 5.21
C LEU A 242 10.60 3.66 5.72
N TYR A 243 10.27 2.71 4.86
CA TYR A 243 10.36 1.28 5.09
C TYR A 243 11.51 0.71 4.25
N PRO A 244 12.49 -0.03 4.84
CA PRO A 244 13.50 -0.71 4.04
C PRO A 244 12.87 -1.93 3.38
N ASN A 245 12.79 -1.93 2.06
CA ASN A 245 12.37 -3.12 1.34
C ASN A 245 13.36 -4.28 1.52
N GLY A 246 12.85 -5.50 1.35
CA GLY A 246 13.64 -6.71 1.35
C GLY A 246 13.95 -7.07 -0.08
N SER A 247 15.24 -7.13 -0.43
CA SER A 247 15.59 -7.84 -1.66
C SER A 247 15.21 -9.33 -1.51
N HIS A 248 15.32 -10.11 -2.59
CA HIS A 248 15.20 -11.57 -2.54
C HIS A 248 16.07 -12.23 -1.45
N SER A 249 17.07 -11.52 -0.90
CA SER A 249 17.90 -11.94 0.23
C SER A 249 17.17 -12.02 1.58
N LEU A 250 15.91 -11.57 1.71
CA LEU A 250 15.16 -11.51 2.99
C LEU A 250 15.84 -10.67 4.09
N THR A 251 16.81 -9.83 3.71
CA THR A 251 17.55 -8.96 4.62
C THR A 251 17.25 -7.49 4.30
N PRO A 252 17.18 -6.62 5.31
CA PRO A 252 17.01 -5.19 5.08
C PRO A 252 18.21 -4.63 4.31
N LEU A 253 17.92 -3.75 3.35
CA LEU A 253 18.95 -3.07 2.58
C LEU A 253 19.72 -2.06 3.47
N PRO A 254 21.06 -2.13 3.53
CA PRO A 254 21.84 -1.22 4.35
C PRO A 254 21.92 0.20 3.78
N SER A 255 21.70 0.36 2.48
CA SER A 255 21.70 1.66 1.79
C SER A 255 20.52 1.73 0.83
N THR A 256 19.77 2.83 0.89
CA THR A 256 18.58 3.08 0.07
C THR A 256 18.58 4.55 -0.39
N PRO A 257 19.43 4.94 -1.36
CA PRO A 257 19.51 6.31 -1.87
C PRO A 257 18.17 6.92 -2.27
N LEU A 258 17.25 6.13 -2.83
CA LEU A 258 15.90 6.58 -3.13
C LEU A 258 15.18 7.11 -1.88
N LEU A 259 15.22 6.36 -0.77
CA LEU A 259 14.54 6.75 0.47
C LEU A 259 15.23 7.97 1.12
N ASP A 260 16.54 8.15 0.91
CA ASP A 260 17.25 9.37 1.30
C ASP A 260 16.77 10.58 0.48
N GLN A 261 16.57 10.42 -0.84
CA GLN A 261 16.01 11.47 -1.68
C GLN A 261 14.58 11.84 -1.26
N VAL A 262 13.73 10.85 -0.96
CA VAL A 262 12.38 11.06 -0.43
C VAL A 262 12.41 11.82 0.90
N ARG A 263 13.32 11.46 1.80
CA ARG A 263 13.53 12.17 3.07
C ARG A 263 13.87 13.64 2.83
N GLU A 264 14.79 13.94 1.91
CA GLU A 264 15.17 15.32 1.62
C GLU A 264 14.00 16.10 0.99
N ILE A 265 13.24 15.52 0.06
CA ILE A 265 12.03 16.17 -0.51
C ILE A 265 11.03 16.50 0.60
N ALA A 266 10.74 15.54 1.49
CA ALA A 266 9.82 15.73 2.62
C ALA A 266 10.32 16.84 3.56
N LYS A 267 11.61 16.82 3.91
CA LYS A 267 12.25 17.84 4.75
C LYS A 267 12.18 19.24 4.13
N HIS A 268 12.48 19.38 2.84
CA HIS A 268 12.35 20.66 2.11
C HIS A 268 10.91 21.18 2.11
N LYS A 269 9.94 20.27 2.06
CA LYS A 269 8.52 20.59 2.18
C LYS A 269 8.04 20.64 3.63
N GLY A 270 8.89 20.52 4.64
CA GLY A 270 8.50 20.58 6.05
C GLY A 270 7.48 19.49 6.46
N ILE A 271 7.58 18.31 5.84
CA ILE A 271 6.77 17.13 6.18
C ILE A 271 7.60 16.22 7.09
N PRO A 272 7.08 15.82 8.26
CA PRO A 272 7.73 14.84 9.13
C PRO A 272 8.03 13.51 8.43
N VAL A 273 9.16 12.92 8.80
CA VAL A 273 9.60 11.61 8.31
C VAL A 273 9.83 10.67 9.50
N LEU A 274 9.21 9.50 9.45
CA LEU A 274 9.51 8.36 10.32
C LEU A 274 10.43 7.40 9.56
N ASP A 275 11.72 7.46 9.86
CA ASP A 275 12.70 6.55 9.28
C ASP A 275 12.83 5.27 10.11
N THR A 276 12.30 4.15 9.61
CA THR A 276 12.36 2.86 10.32
C THR A 276 13.59 2.03 9.94
N ARG A 277 14.38 2.45 8.94
CA ARG A 277 15.53 1.67 8.45
C ARG A 277 16.56 1.34 9.55
N PRO A 278 16.94 2.27 10.46
CA PRO A 278 17.87 1.95 11.53
C PRO A 278 17.37 0.86 12.47
N ASP A 279 16.06 0.78 12.71
CA ASP A 279 15.47 -0.21 13.60
C ASP A 279 15.53 -1.62 13.00
N PHE A 280 15.22 -1.74 11.71
CA PHE A 280 15.35 -2.99 10.96
C PHE A 280 16.81 -3.48 10.93
N ILE A 281 17.76 -2.59 10.65
CA ILE A 281 19.19 -2.93 10.59
C ILE A 281 19.69 -3.39 11.97
N ARG A 282 19.33 -2.67 13.03
CA ARG A 282 19.72 -3.00 14.41
C ARG A 282 19.21 -4.39 14.79
N GLU A 283 17.93 -4.64 14.57
CA GLU A 283 17.25 -5.90 14.90
C GLU A 283 17.81 -7.05 14.05
N TYR A 284 18.10 -6.82 12.77
CA TYR A 284 18.78 -7.82 11.93
C TYR A 284 20.19 -8.16 12.43
N ILE A 285 21.00 -7.16 12.79
CA ILE A 285 22.38 -7.38 13.27
C ILE A 285 22.38 -8.18 14.58
N GLN A 286 21.49 -7.83 15.51
CA GLN A 286 21.43 -8.41 16.86
C GLN A 286 20.80 -9.81 16.86
N ASN A 287 19.66 -9.98 16.18
CA ASN A 287 18.80 -11.16 16.35
C ASN A 287 18.68 -12.01 15.09
N LYS A 288 19.27 -11.57 13.95
CA LYS A 288 19.11 -12.22 12.63
C LYS A 288 17.64 -12.40 12.22
N THR A 289 16.80 -11.45 12.66
CA THR A 289 15.36 -11.46 12.41
C THR A 289 15.06 -11.45 10.91
N VAL A 290 14.12 -12.30 10.50
CA VAL A 290 13.58 -12.32 9.13
C VAL A 290 12.42 -11.35 9.07
N PHE A 291 12.45 -10.42 8.12
CA PHE A 291 11.48 -9.32 8.02
C PHE A 291 10.49 -9.47 6.86
N TYR A 292 10.78 -10.33 5.89
CA TYR A 292 10.07 -10.36 4.62
C TYR A 292 9.48 -11.73 4.36
N LEU A 293 8.37 -11.75 3.62
CA LEU A 293 7.77 -12.97 3.13
C LEU A 293 8.67 -13.61 2.07
N GLN A 294 8.85 -14.93 2.17
CA GLN A 294 9.69 -15.69 1.25
C GLN A 294 9.14 -15.59 -0.19
N ASN A 295 10.03 -15.43 -1.17
CA ASN A 295 9.71 -15.33 -2.60
C ASN A 295 8.82 -14.13 -2.99
N ASP A 296 8.65 -13.14 -2.11
CA ASP A 296 7.67 -12.07 -2.30
C ASP A 296 8.19 -10.70 -1.84
N GLY A 297 9.04 -10.63 -0.82
CA GLY A 297 9.71 -9.39 -0.41
C GLY A 297 8.83 -8.41 0.39
N HIS A 298 7.50 -8.62 0.45
CA HIS A 298 6.62 -7.83 1.31
C HIS A 298 6.89 -8.09 2.80
N PRO A 299 6.51 -7.16 3.70
CA PRO A 299 6.71 -7.33 5.13
C PRO A 299 5.95 -8.54 5.68
N ASN A 300 6.58 -9.23 6.63
CA ASN A 300 5.91 -10.19 7.50
C ASN A 300 5.38 -9.53 8.78
N ALA A 301 4.79 -10.34 9.66
CA ALA A 301 4.23 -9.88 10.93
C ALA A 301 5.24 -9.17 11.86
N PHE A 302 6.53 -9.52 11.81
CA PHE A 302 7.56 -8.85 12.61
C PHE A 302 7.82 -7.43 12.11
N SER A 303 8.00 -7.26 10.79
CA SER A 303 8.09 -5.94 10.16
C SER A 303 6.87 -5.09 10.48
N ALA A 304 5.69 -5.68 10.35
CA ALA A 304 4.44 -4.98 10.63
C ALA A 304 4.37 -4.49 12.08
N LYS A 305 4.79 -5.33 13.03
CA LYS A 305 4.84 -4.97 14.46
C LYS A 305 5.84 -3.86 14.73
N LEU A 306 7.03 -3.92 14.14
CA LEU A 306 8.06 -2.90 14.31
C LEU A 306 7.53 -1.54 13.85
N ILE A 307 6.99 -1.47 12.62
CA ILE A 307 6.44 -0.23 12.06
C ILE A 307 5.27 0.29 12.92
N ALA A 308 4.35 -0.58 13.31
CA ALA A 308 3.21 -0.22 14.15
C ALA A 308 3.65 0.37 15.50
N ASN A 309 4.68 -0.19 16.14
CA ASN A 309 5.23 0.32 17.40
C ASN A 309 5.84 1.72 17.22
N ARG A 310 6.63 1.93 16.16
CA ARG A 310 7.22 3.26 15.91
C ARG A 310 6.15 4.32 15.63
N ILE A 311 5.09 3.95 14.91
CA ILE A 311 3.93 4.83 14.66
C ILE A 311 3.19 5.14 15.97
N SER A 312 2.91 4.13 16.80
CA SER A 312 2.18 4.31 18.06
C SER A 312 2.93 5.19 19.05
N GLU A 313 4.26 5.05 19.16
CA GLU A 313 5.09 5.94 19.98
C GLU A 313 4.94 7.41 19.58
N ILE A 314 4.92 7.73 18.28
CA ILE A 314 4.72 9.11 17.81
C ILE A 314 3.35 9.63 18.24
N ILE A 315 2.30 8.84 18.04
CA ILE A 315 0.92 9.23 18.35
C ILE A 315 0.75 9.47 19.85
N LEU A 316 1.30 8.58 20.67
CA LEU A 316 1.16 8.63 22.13
C LEU A 316 2.01 9.77 22.73
N ASN A 317 3.21 10.02 22.20
CA ASN A 317 4.06 11.14 22.65
C ASN A 317 3.51 12.53 22.26
N GLN A 318 2.60 12.61 21.29
CA GLN A 318 1.90 13.85 20.93
C GLN A 318 0.57 14.04 21.67
N SER A 319 0.15 13.06 22.48
CA SER A 319 -1.15 13.05 23.15
C SER A 319 -1.08 13.41 24.64
N PHE A 320 0.13 13.66 25.16
CA PHE A 320 0.46 14.08 26.52
C PHE A 320 1.48 15.22 26.44
#